data_AF-A0A848ZMC9-F1
#
_entry.id   AF-A0A848ZMC9-F1
#
_cell.length_a   1.000
_cell.length_b   1.000
_cell.length_c   1.000
_cell.angle_alpha   90.00
_cell.angle_beta   90.00
_cell.angle_gamma   90.00
#
_symmetry.space_group_name_H-M   'P 1'
#
loop_
_entity.id
_entity.type
_entity.pdbx_description
1 polymer ?
#
loop_
_entity_poly.entity_id
_entity_poly.type
_entity_poly.pdbx_seq_one_letter_code
_entity_poly.pdbx_strand_id
1 'polypeptide(L)'
;MREKAEIKVGCCGFVISQQKYFRLFRLIEIQSTFYQLPELKTAEKWRASSPAGFEFTMKAWQLITHEPSSPTYHRLREKISPQNFERYGRFRPTEEVLEAWQRTALFARTLGATLVLFQCPASFGPTEKNVANMRDFFGQVPREGLRFAWEPRGKWPKELIHQLCEQLELIHCVDPFKNKPQYGEFQYFRLHGITGYYYQYTDED
;
A
#
# COMPACT_ATOMS: atom_id res chain seq x y z
N MET A 1 31.83 9.82 5.85
CA MET A 1 30.75 10.27 6.76
C MET A 1 29.58 9.34 6.54
N ARG A 2 29.09 8.63 7.56
CA ARG A 2 27.84 7.86 7.42
C ARG A 2 26.72 8.88 7.27
N GLU A 3 26.05 8.91 6.12
CA GLU A 3 24.80 9.65 5.97
C GLU A 3 23.89 9.26 7.13
N LYS A 4 23.40 10.24 7.89
CA LYS A 4 22.41 10.00 8.94
C LYS A 4 21.18 9.40 8.25
N ALA A 5 20.70 8.26 8.74
CA ALA A 5 19.45 7.69 8.26
C ALA A 5 18.33 8.73 8.39
N GLU A 6 17.72 9.10 7.27
CA GLU A 6 16.59 10.03 7.25
C GLU A 6 15.32 9.29 7.71
N ILE A 7 14.73 9.74 8.82
CA ILE A 7 13.44 9.20 9.30
C ILE A 7 12.35 10.16 8.85
N LYS A 8 11.36 9.63 8.14
CA LYS A 8 10.15 10.36 7.73
C LYS A 8 8.95 9.80 8.49
N VAL A 9 8.22 10.70 9.15
CA VAL A 9 7.02 10.36 9.91
C VAL A 9 5.83 11.05 9.25
N GLY A 10 4.71 10.33 9.18
CA GLY A 10 3.46 10.79 8.61
C GLY A 10 2.29 9.98 9.16
N CYS A 11 1.12 10.22 8.60
CA CYS A 11 -0.13 9.56 8.97
C CYS A 11 -0.75 8.85 7.77
N CYS A 12 -1.60 7.88 8.09
CA CYS A 12 -2.52 7.25 7.16
C CYS A 12 -3.69 8.19 6.85
N GLY A 13 -3.50 9.08 5.87
CA GLY A 13 -4.47 10.08 5.44
C GLY A 13 -4.39 11.41 6.21
N PHE A 14 -5.16 12.39 5.74
CA PHE A 14 -5.24 13.71 6.37
C PHE A 14 -6.13 13.64 7.60
N VAL A 15 -5.52 13.50 8.78
CA VAL A 15 -6.22 13.44 10.08
C VAL A 15 -6.58 14.82 10.64
N ILE A 16 -6.05 15.86 10.03
CA ILE A 16 -6.32 17.28 10.30
C ILE A 16 -6.42 18.03 8.97
N SER A 17 -6.69 19.34 8.99
CA SER A 17 -6.75 20.14 7.75
C SER A 17 -5.44 20.03 6.95
N GLN A 18 -5.54 19.96 5.62
CA GLN A 18 -4.37 19.79 4.73
C GLN A 18 -3.30 20.85 4.98
N GLN A 19 -3.70 22.11 5.16
CA GLN A 19 -2.77 23.21 5.45
C GLN A 19 -2.01 23.01 6.77
N LYS A 20 -2.67 22.54 7.84
CA LYS A 20 -1.96 22.23 9.09
C LYS A 20 -1.07 21.01 8.92
N TYR A 21 -1.54 19.99 8.20
CA TYR A 21 -0.79 18.76 7.96
C TYR A 21 0.55 19.03 7.28
N PHE A 22 0.55 19.81 6.19
CA PHE A 22 1.75 20.18 5.44
C PHE A 22 2.77 21.00 6.24
N ARG A 23 2.37 21.62 7.36
CA ARG A 23 3.30 22.33 8.26
C ARG A 23 3.95 21.40 9.28
N LEU A 24 3.31 20.27 9.59
CA LEU A 24 3.74 19.35 10.65
C LEU A 24 4.49 18.13 10.11
N PHE A 25 4.11 17.64 8.93
CA PHE A 25 4.67 16.44 8.33
C PHE A 25 5.24 16.71 6.94
N ARG A 26 6.15 15.85 6.51
CA ARG A 26 6.75 15.86 5.16
C ARG A 26 6.31 14.66 4.31
N LEU A 27 5.52 13.77 4.89
CA LEU A 27 5.09 12.50 4.30
C LEU A 27 3.63 12.25 4.67
N ILE A 28 2.87 11.69 3.73
CA ILE A 28 1.53 11.13 3.97
C ILE A 28 1.36 9.81 3.22
N GLU A 29 0.61 8.89 3.81
CA GLU A 29 0.08 7.71 3.11
C GLU A 29 -1.39 7.93 2.75
N ILE A 30 -1.70 8.04 1.47
CA ILE A 30 -3.07 8.17 0.98
C ILE A 30 -3.77 6.81 1.05
N GLN A 31 -4.80 6.75 1.90
CA GLN A 31 -5.56 5.52 2.18
C GLN A 31 -6.88 5.43 1.40
N SER A 32 -7.42 6.56 0.95
CA SER A 32 -8.70 6.58 0.24
C SER A 32 -8.66 5.77 -1.05
N THR A 33 -7.50 5.76 -1.73
CA THR A 33 -7.21 5.00 -2.96
C THR A 33 -7.41 3.50 -2.80
N PHE A 34 -7.27 2.97 -1.58
CA PHE A 34 -7.55 1.56 -1.30
C PHE A 34 -9.01 1.20 -1.51
N TYR A 35 -9.95 2.08 -1.14
CA TYR A 35 -11.37 1.77 -1.23
C TYR A 35 -11.92 2.07 -2.61
N GLN A 36 -11.65 3.28 -3.08
CA GLN A 36 -12.05 3.81 -4.38
C GLN A 36 -10.98 4.80 -4.81
N LEU A 37 -10.47 4.66 -6.03
CA LEU A 37 -9.58 5.67 -6.59
C LEU A 37 -10.33 7.02 -6.66
N PRO A 38 -9.81 8.09 -6.02
CA PRO A 38 -10.34 9.43 -6.23
C PRO A 38 -10.20 9.86 -7.69
N GLU A 39 -10.91 10.91 -8.07
CA GLU A 39 -10.73 11.52 -9.39
C GLU A 39 -9.29 12.04 -9.55
N LEU A 40 -8.74 11.99 -10.76
CA LEU A 40 -7.39 12.49 -11.05
C LEU A 40 -7.21 13.97 -10.65
N LYS A 41 -8.25 14.80 -10.81
CA LYS A 41 -8.27 16.19 -10.32
C LYS A 41 -7.99 16.32 -8.82
N THR A 42 -8.34 15.31 -8.03
CA THR A 42 -8.03 15.28 -6.60
C THR A 42 -6.53 15.09 -6.39
N ALA A 43 -5.89 14.20 -7.14
CA ALA A 43 -4.44 14.00 -7.11
C ALA A 43 -3.70 15.26 -7.55
N GLU A 44 -4.13 15.88 -8.65
CA GLU A 44 -3.58 17.15 -9.16
C GLU A 44 -3.66 18.25 -8.09
N LYS A 45 -4.83 18.40 -7.46
CA LYS A 45 -5.05 19.38 -6.40
C LYS A 45 -4.16 19.13 -5.18
N TRP A 46 -4.03 17.87 -4.73
CA TRP A 46 -3.15 17.53 -3.61
C TRP A 46 -1.69 17.80 -3.92
N ARG A 47 -1.23 17.46 -5.13
CA ARG A 47 0.14 17.77 -5.55
C ARG A 47 0.36 19.28 -5.63
N ALA A 48 -0.54 20.03 -6.28
CA ALA A 48 -0.42 21.47 -6.44
C ALA A 48 -0.48 22.25 -5.10
N SER A 49 -1.20 21.75 -4.10
CA SER A 49 -1.29 22.37 -2.78
C SER A 49 -0.16 21.97 -1.83
N SER A 50 0.61 20.94 -2.17
CA SER A 50 1.68 20.42 -1.32
C SER A 50 2.96 21.27 -1.41
N PRO A 51 3.69 21.46 -0.29
CA PRO A 51 5.01 22.10 -0.32
C PRO A 51 6.01 21.34 -1.19
N ALA A 52 7.03 22.05 -1.68
CA ALA A 52 8.15 21.42 -2.38
C ALA A 52 8.80 20.33 -1.50
N GLY A 53 9.10 19.18 -2.09
CA GLY A 53 9.69 18.03 -1.39
C GLY A 53 8.72 17.25 -0.49
N PHE A 54 7.44 17.61 -0.44
CA PHE A 54 6.44 16.82 0.28
C PHE A 54 6.19 15.48 -0.43
N GLU A 55 6.32 14.40 0.33
CA GLU A 55 6.27 13.03 -0.17
C GLU A 55 4.87 12.44 -0.01
N PHE A 56 4.37 11.86 -1.10
CA PHE A 56 3.14 11.10 -1.09
C PHE A 56 3.47 9.63 -1.28
N THR A 57 2.88 8.80 -0.45
CA THR A 57 2.77 7.36 -0.65
C THR A 57 1.28 7.03 -0.72
N MET A 58 0.93 5.88 -1.26
CA MET A 58 -0.48 5.51 -1.35
C MET A 58 -0.68 4.02 -1.23
N LYS A 59 -1.86 3.64 -0.78
CA LYS A 59 -2.27 2.23 -0.79
C LYS A 59 -2.84 1.86 -2.15
N ALA A 60 -2.43 0.71 -2.67
CA ALA A 60 -2.95 0.12 -3.89
C ALA A 60 -4.47 -0.09 -3.77
N TRP A 61 -5.18 0.00 -4.89
CA TRP A 61 -6.62 -0.20 -4.89
C TRP A 61 -6.99 -1.64 -4.48
N GLN A 62 -8.04 -1.81 -3.67
CA GLN A 62 -8.40 -3.10 -3.08
C GLN A 62 -8.65 -4.19 -4.12
N LEU A 63 -9.08 -3.84 -5.33
CA LEU A 63 -9.31 -4.76 -6.45
C LEU A 63 -8.08 -5.60 -6.82
N ILE A 64 -6.88 -5.16 -6.47
CA ILE A 64 -5.62 -5.87 -6.73
C ILE A 64 -5.38 -6.96 -5.67
N THR A 65 -5.69 -6.67 -4.41
CA THR A 65 -5.21 -7.44 -3.25
C THR A 65 -6.31 -8.21 -2.52
N HIS A 66 -7.55 -7.69 -2.52
CA HIS A 66 -8.68 -8.24 -1.78
C HIS A 66 -9.73 -8.77 -2.76
N GLU A 67 -10.42 -9.83 -2.37
CA GLU A 67 -11.54 -10.39 -3.13
C GLU A 67 -12.83 -9.62 -2.80
N PRO A 68 -13.83 -9.57 -3.71
CA PRO A 68 -15.08 -8.84 -3.48
C PRO A 68 -15.91 -9.27 -2.26
N SER A 69 -15.63 -10.44 -1.70
CA SER A 69 -16.18 -10.90 -0.41
C SER A 69 -15.63 -10.14 0.80
N SER A 70 -14.55 -9.36 0.64
CA SER A 70 -13.99 -8.53 1.72
C SER A 70 -15.01 -7.48 2.17
N PRO A 71 -15.18 -7.25 3.48
CA PRO A 71 -16.12 -6.26 3.98
C PRO A 71 -15.82 -4.87 3.44
N THR A 72 -14.59 -4.55 3.05
CA THR A 72 -14.19 -3.24 2.52
C THR A 72 -14.85 -2.86 1.19
N TYR A 73 -15.42 -3.83 0.47
CA TYR A 73 -16.08 -3.59 -0.82
C TYR A 73 -17.37 -2.76 -0.70
N HIS A 74 -17.98 -2.65 0.48
CA HIS A 74 -19.10 -1.70 0.67
C HIS A 74 -18.70 -0.23 0.41
N ARG A 75 -17.39 0.08 0.42
CA ARG A 75 -16.84 1.42 0.12
C ARG A 75 -16.42 1.60 -1.33
N LEU A 76 -16.46 0.53 -2.13
CA LEU A 76 -16.23 0.61 -3.57
C LEU A 76 -17.47 1.23 -4.22
N ARG A 77 -17.28 2.25 -5.07
CA ARG A 77 -18.40 2.89 -5.78
C ARG A 77 -18.76 2.15 -7.07
N GLU A 78 -17.80 1.43 -7.63
CA GLU A 78 -17.96 0.63 -8.83
C GLU A 78 -18.68 -0.68 -8.53
N LYS A 79 -19.75 -0.96 -9.29
CA LYS A 79 -20.53 -2.19 -9.14
C LYS A 79 -19.81 -3.32 -9.87
N ILE A 80 -19.54 -4.40 -9.15
CA ILE A 80 -19.00 -5.64 -9.71
C ILE A 80 -20.13 -6.66 -9.78
N SER A 81 -20.33 -7.27 -10.95
CA SER A 81 -21.30 -8.34 -11.09
C SER A 81 -20.85 -9.60 -10.33
N PRO A 82 -21.74 -10.33 -9.64
CA PRO A 82 -21.38 -11.55 -8.90
C PRO A 82 -20.59 -12.58 -9.73
N GLN A 83 -20.89 -12.70 -11.03
CA GLN A 83 -20.19 -13.62 -11.94
C GLN A 83 -18.71 -13.27 -12.13
N ASN A 84 -18.32 -12.02 -11.87
CA ASN A 84 -16.95 -11.54 -12.01
C ASN A 84 -16.19 -11.52 -10.68
N PHE A 85 -16.75 -12.00 -9.57
CA PHE A 85 -16.09 -11.88 -8.26
C PHE A 85 -14.72 -12.56 -8.22
N GLU A 86 -14.61 -13.72 -8.87
CA GLU A 86 -13.38 -14.49 -8.99
C GLU A 86 -12.32 -13.82 -9.90
N ARG A 87 -12.66 -12.72 -10.58
CA ARG A 87 -11.73 -11.99 -11.44
C ARG A 87 -10.89 -10.96 -10.68
N TYR A 88 -11.15 -10.70 -9.40
CA TYR A 88 -10.45 -9.67 -8.61
C TYR A 88 -9.65 -10.26 -7.44
N GLY A 89 -8.72 -9.45 -6.92
CA GLY A 89 -7.97 -9.72 -5.70
C GLY A 89 -6.81 -10.70 -5.86
N ARG A 90 -6.08 -10.92 -4.76
CA ARG A 90 -5.00 -11.92 -4.64
C ARG A 90 -3.94 -11.87 -5.75
N PHE A 91 -3.73 -10.70 -6.37
CA PHE A 91 -2.84 -10.54 -7.53
C PHE A 91 -3.15 -11.50 -8.68
N ARG A 92 -4.41 -11.94 -8.84
CA ARG A 92 -4.78 -12.90 -9.89
C ARG A 92 -4.35 -12.36 -11.27
N PRO A 93 -3.88 -13.21 -12.19
CA PRO A 93 -3.49 -12.80 -13.54
C PRO A 93 -4.74 -12.61 -14.41
N THR A 94 -5.53 -11.60 -14.09
CA THR A 94 -6.77 -11.24 -14.80
C THR A 94 -6.68 -9.84 -15.36
N GLU A 95 -7.43 -9.58 -16.43
CA GLU A 95 -7.55 -8.24 -17.03
C GLU A 95 -8.03 -7.21 -15.99
N GLU A 96 -8.95 -7.60 -15.12
CA GLU A 96 -9.49 -6.74 -14.05
C GLU A 96 -8.44 -6.28 -13.03
N VAL A 97 -7.55 -7.19 -12.61
CA VAL A 97 -6.47 -6.86 -11.67
C VAL A 97 -5.43 -5.98 -12.35
N LEU A 98 -5.12 -6.25 -13.63
CA LEU A 98 -4.21 -5.43 -14.42
C LEU A 98 -4.80 -4.04 -14.69
N GLU A 99 -6.08 -3.92 -15.02
CA GLU A 99 -6.78 -2.64 -15.19
C GLU A 99 -6.79 -1.84 -13.88
N ALA A 100 -7.08 -2.52 -12.76
CA ALA A 100 -7.02 -1.90 -11.44
C ALA A 100 -5.61 -1.38 -11.12
N TRP A 101 -4.55 -2.10 -11.53
CA TRP A 101 -3.18 -1.62 -11.46
C TRP A 101 -2.94 -0.41 -12.37
N GLN A 102 -3.31 -0.46 -13.65
CA GLN A 102 -3.10 0.64 -14.59
C GLN A 102 -3.72 1.94 -14.09
N ARG A 103 -4.93 1.88 -13.53
CA ARG A 103 -5.62 3.02 -12.91
C ARG A 103 -4.94 3.48 -11.62
N THR A 104 -4.45 2.54 -10.81
CA THR A 104 -3.64 2.84 -9.61
C THR A 104 -2.35 3.56 -9.97
N ALA A 105 -1.61 3.07 -10.96
CA ALA A 105 -0.36 3.64 -11.45
C ALA A 105 -0.57 5.03 -12.06
N LEU A 106 -1.64 5.22 -12.85
CA LEU A 106 -2.01 6.53 -13.38
C LEU A 106 -2.26 7.53 -12.25
N PHE A 107 -3.06 7.16 -11.24
CA PHE A 107 -3.31 8.03 -10.09
C PHE A 107 -2.02 8.33 -9.32
N ALA A 108 -1.17 7.32 -9.10
CA ALA A 108 0.12 7.46 -8.43
C ALA A 108 1.02 8.46 -9.17
N ARG A 109 1.13 8.36 -10.50
CA ARG A 109 1.87 9.31 -11.34
C ARG A 109 1.31 10.72 -11.25
N THR A 110 0.00 10.89 -11.39
CA THR A 110 -0.65 12.21 -11.29
C THR A 110 -0.43 12.84 -9.91
N LEU A 111 -0.44 12.03 -8.85
CA LEU A 111 -0.13 12.49 -7.49
C LEU A 111 1.37 12.75 -7.30
N GLY A 112 2.24 12.18 -8.13
CA GLY A 112 3.68 12.11 -7.89
C GLY A 112 4.03 11.27 -6.67
N ALA A 113 3.27 10.20 -6.41
CA ALA A 113 3.57 9.28 -5.32
C ALA A 113 4.93 8.61 -5.55
N THR A 114 5.66 8.34 -4.47
CA THR A 114 6.98 7.68 -4.53
C THR A 114 6.91 6.20 -4.17
N LEU A 115 5.80 5.76 -3.57
CA LEU A 115 5.59 4.39 -3.12
C LEU A 115 4.11 3.99 -3.19
N VAL A 116 3.88 2.75 -3.61
CA VAL A 116 2.58 2.08 -3.54
C VAL A 116 2.64 0.90 -2.58
N LEU A 117 1.75 0.91 -1.59
CA LEU A 117 1.60 -0.15 -0.60
C LEU A 117 0.55 -1.19 -1.03
N PHE A 118 0.96 -2.45 -1.12
CA PHE A 118 0.12 -3.61 -1.35
C PHE A 118 -0.09 -4.35 -0.03
N GLN A 119 -1.13 -3.96 0.72
CA GLN A 119 -1.53 -4.68 1.91
C GLN A 119 -2.44 -5.85 1.54
N CYS A 120 -2.17 -7.05 2.04
CA CYS A 120 -2.99 -8.24 1.82
C CYS A 120 -3.83 -8.58 3.06
N PRO A 121 -5.02 -9.20 2.89
CA PRO A 121 -5.83 -9.67 4.01
C PRO A 121 -5.22 -10.94 4.65
N ALA A 122 -5.68 -11.30 5.86
CA ALA A 122 -5.23 -12.51 6.56
C ALA A 122 -5.55 -13.82 5.80
N SER A 123 -6.58 -13.80 4.95
CA SER A 123 -6.97 -14.92 4.08
C SER A 123 -6.03 -15.12 2.88
N PHE A 124 -5.10 -14.19 2.63
CA PHE A 124 -4.06 -14.34 1.61
C PHE A 124 -2.81 -14.96 2.27
N GLY A 125 -2.70 -16.29 2.17
CA GLY A 125 -1.60 -17.09 2.74
C GLY A 125 -0.59 -17.63 1.71
N PRO A 126 0.44 -18.36 2.16
CA PRO A 126 1.58 -18.81 1.34
C PRO A 126 1.26 -20.06 0.50
N THR A 127 0.23 -20.00 -0.36
CA THR A 127 -0.05 -21.10 -1.30
C THR A 127 0.78 -20.94 -2.57
N GLU A 128 1.11 -22.04 -3.25
CA GLU A 128 1.83 -22.00 -4.53
C GLU A 128 1.15 -21.08 -5.55
N LYS A 129 -0.18 -21.15 -5.64
CA LYS A 129 -0.99 -20.26 -6.49
C LYS A 129 -0.81 -18.78 -6.14
N ASN A 130 -0.86 -18.43 -4.86
CA ASN A 130 -0.69 -17.04 -4.43
C ASN A 130 0.73 -16.53 -4.70
N VAL A 131 1.74 -17.38 -4.52
CA VAL A 131 3.14 -17.07 -4.82
C VAL A 131 3.33 -16.85 -6.33
N ALA A 132 2.76 -17.74 -7.16
CA ALA A 132 2.79 -17.59 -8.63
C ALA A 132 2.11 -16.29 -9.06
N ASN A 133 0.90 -16.01 -8.55
CA ASN A 133 0.19 -14.76 -8.80
C ASN A 133 1.02 -13.51 -8.47
N MET A 134 1.71 -13.49 -7.33
CA MET A 134 2.59 -12.37 -6.97
C MET A 134 3.75 -12.23 -7.95
N ARG A 135 4.41 -13.33 -8.32
CA ARG A 135 5.51 -13.30 -9.28
C ARG A 135 5.05 -12.78 -10.64
N ASP A 136 3.92 -13.28 -11.13
CA ASP A 136 3.35 -12.86 -12.40
C ASP A 136 2.96 -11.39 -12.37
N PHE A 137 2.25 -10.95 -11.34
CA PHE A 137 1.80 -9.56 -11.22
C PHE A 137 2.99 -8.60 -11.13
N PHE A 138 3.89 -8.80 -10.16
CA PHE A 138 5.03 -7.88 -9.95
C PHE A 138 6.07 -7.95 -11.07
N GLY A 139 6.17 -9.08 -11.79
CA GLY A 139 7.03 -9.21 -12.96
C GLY A 139 6.50 -8.51 -14.22
N GLN A 140 5.20 -8.26 -14.32
CA GLN A 140 4.56 -7.64 -15.49
C GLN A 140 4.29 -6.14 -15.31
N VAL A 141 4.09 -5.68 -14.07
CA VAL A 141 3.71 -4.29 -13.81
C VAL A 141 4.93 -3.35 -13.80
N PRO A 142 4.95 -2.30 -14.65
CA PRO A 142 6.09 -1.38 -14.69
C PRO A 142 6.12 -0.52 -13.42
N ARG A 143 7.32 -0.33 -12.87
CA ARG A 143 7.52 0.48 -11.66
C ARG A 143 7.45 1.98 -11.92
N GLU A 144 7.98 2.44 -13.04
CA GLU A 144 7.97 3.87 -13.44
C GLU A 144 8.46 4.83 -12.33
N GLY A 145 9.49 4.42 -11.59
CA GLY A 145 10.03 5.18 -10.46
C GLY A 145 9.29 5.01 -9.13
N LEU A 146 8.19 4.25 -9.10
CA LEU A 146 7.51 3.85 -7.87
C LEU A 146 8.27 2.72 -7.17
N ARG A 147 8.32 2.82 -5.85
CA ARG A 147 8.72 1.73 -4.96
C ARG A 147 7.49 0.95 -4.52
N PHE A 148 7.60 -0.36 -4.36
CA PHE A 148 6.50 -1.19 -3.92
C PHE A 148 6.75 -1.71 -2.52
N ALA A 149 5.82 -1.45 -1.62
CA ALA A 149 5.81 -2.06 -0.29
C ALA A 149 4.75 -3.15 -0.23
N TRP A 150 5.05 -4.23 0.48
CA TRP A 150 4.12 -5.32 0.71
C TRP A 150 3.90 -5.54 2.20
N GLU A 151 2.62 -5.54 2.62
CA GLU A 151 2.21 -5.84 4.00
C GLU A 151 1.36 -7.12 4.01
N PRO A 152 1.95 -8.30 4.25
CA PRO A 152 1.20 -9.53 4.45
C PRO A 152 0.55 -9.54 5.84
N ARG A 153 -0.77 -9.78 5.90
CA ARG A 153 -1.49 -10.07 7.16
C ARG A 153 -1.78 -11.56 7.36
N GLY A 154 -1.52 -12.38 6.34
CA GLY A 154 -1.62 -13.83 6.43
C GLY A 154 -0.43 -14.45 7.16
N LYS A 155 -0.51 -15.74 7.48
CA LYS A 155 0.58 -16.49 8.12
C LYS A 155 1.63 -16.90 7.09
N TRP A 156 2.54 -15.99 6.74
CA TRP A 156 3.65 -16.24 5.83
C TRP A 156 4.94 -16.58 6.60
N PRO A 157 5.69 -17.64 6.23
CA PRO A 157 7.03 -17.89 6.78
C PRO A 157 7.98 -16.73 6.52
N LYS A 158 8.84 -16.40 7.50
CA LYS A 158 9.75 -15.25 7.40
C LYS A 158 10.73 -15.38 6.23
N GLU A 159 11.21 -16.59 6.01
CA GLU A 159 12.15 -16.96 4.95
C GLU A 159 11.49 -16.76 3.58
N LEU A 160 10.21 -17.12 3.45
CA LEU A 160 9.45 -16.90 2.22
C LEU A 160 9.14 -15.42 2.00
N ILE A 161 8.84 -14.65 3.05
CA ILE A 161 8.70 -13.19 2.95
C ILE A 161 9.99 -12.58 2.43
N HIS A 162 11.13 -12.92 3.05
CA HIS A 162 12.44 -12.42 2.63
C HIS A 162 12.70 -12.74 1.16
N GLN A 163 12.55 -14.01 0.77
CA GLN A 163 12.76 -14.46 -0.61
C GLN A 163 11.86 -13.70 -1.59
N LEU A 164 10.57 -13.55 -1.31
CA LEU A 164 9.66 -12.85 -2.23
C LEU A 164 9.97 -11.36 -2.31
N CYS A 165 10.27 -10.71 -1.19
CA CYS A 165 10.65 -9.31 -1.20
C CYS A 165 11.96 -9.07 -1.95
N GLU A 166 12.94 -9.96 -1.83
CA GLU A 166 14.19 -9.88 -2.59
C GLU A 166 13.94 -10.09 -4.09
N GLN A 167 13.32 -11.22 -4.45
CA GLN A 167 13.06 -11.60 -5.84
C GLN A 167 12.19 -10.59 -6.59
N LEU A 168 11.23 -9.98 -5.90
CA LEU A 168 10.25 -9.08 -6.49
C LEU A 168 10.54 -7.62 -6.17
N GLU A 169 11.71 -7.30 -5.62
CA GLU A 169 12.13 -5.93 -5.25
C GLU A 169 11.05 -5.19 -4.42
N LEU A 170 10.52 -5.84 -3.40
CA LEU A 170 9.49 -5.29 -2.50
C LEU A 170 10.11 -4.87 -1.17
N ILE A 171 9.61 -3.78 -0.61
CA ILE A 171 9.90 -3.38 0.76
C ILE A 171 8.93 -4.11 1.69
N HIS A 172 9.45 -4.87 2.66
CA HIS A 172 8.60 -5.51 3.65
C HIS A 172 8.05 -4.48 4.62
N CYS A 173 6.76 -4.15 4.47
CA CYS A 173 6.06 -3.26 5.38
C CYS A 173 5.55 -4.05 6.59
N VAL A 174 5.86 -3.55 7.79
CA VAL A 174 5.48 -4.20 9.05
C VAL A 174 4.95 -3.20 10.07
N ASP A 175 4.17 -3.72 11.00
CA ASP A 175 4.01 -3.11 12.32
C ASP A 175 5.21 -3.54 13.18
N PRO A 176 6.11 -2.62 13.58
CA PRO A 176 7.33 -2.95 14.32
C PRO A 176 7.05 -3.56 15.69
N PHE A 177 5.87 -3.33 16.28
CA PHE A 177 5.47 -3.95 17.54
C PHE A 177 5.04 -5.41 17.38
N LYS A 178 4.81 -5.87 16.14
CA LYS A 178 4.32 -7.23 15.85
C LYS A 178 5.34 -8.06 15.09
N ASN A 179 6.10 -7.46 14.18
CA ASN A 179 7.00 -8.16 13.28
C ASN A 179 8.29 -7.36 13.04
N LYS A 180 9.39 -8.08 12.80
CA LYS A 180 10.64 -7.50 12.31
C LYS A 180 10.61 -7.42 10.77
N PRO A 181 11.09 -6.33 10.16
CA PRO A 181 11.24 -6.25 8.71
C PRO A 181 12.21 -7.35 8.24
N GLN A 182 11.97 -7.89 7.04
CA GLN A 182 12.73 -9.03 6.51
C GLN A 182 13.60 -8.64 5.32
N TYR A 183 13.18 -7.65 4.53
CA TYR A 183 13.90 -7.15 3.36
C TYR A 183 13.38 -5.76 2.98
N GLY A 184 14.18 -4.98 2.27
CA GLY A 184 13.82 -3.68 1.71
C GLY A 184 15.00 -2.72 1.71
N GLU A 185 15.05 -1.84 0.70
CA GLU A 185 16.05 -0.75 0.62
C GLU A 185 15.96 0.23 1.80
N PHE A 186 14.78 0.34 2.42
CA PHE A 186 14.55 1.01 3.70
C PHE A 186 13.45 0.29 4.48
N GLN A 187 13.25 0.71 5.72
CA GLN A 187 12.21 0.17 6.59
C GLN A 187 10.95 1.02 6.45
N TYR A 188 9.83 0.39 6.10
CA TYR A 188 8.52 1.05 5.99
C TYR A 188 7.58 0.53 7.07
N PHE A 189 7.40 1.34 8.13
CA PHE A 189 6.61 0.95 9.30
C PHE A 189 5.20 1.52 9.25
N ARG A 190 4.22 0.69 9.65
CA ARG A 190 2.82 1.09 9.84
C ARG A 190 2.32 0.66 11.20
N LEU A 191 2.03 1.64 12.03
CA LEU A 191 1.54 1.47 13.39
C LEU A 191 0.02 1.29 13.38
N HIS A 192 -0.47 0.10 13.74
CA HIS A 192 -1.91 -0.20 13.79
C HIS A 192 -2.50 -0.17 15.21
N GLY A 193 -1.67 0.24 16.18
CA GLY A 193 -1.96 0.18 17.60
C GLY A 193 -1.67 -1.21 18.18
N ILE A 194 -1.17 -1.23 19.41
CA ILE A 194 -0.80 -2.47 20.11
C ILE A 194 -2.05 -3.31 20.40
N THR A 195 -3.09 -2.67 20.96
CA THR A 195 -4.37 -3.32 21.29
C THR A 195 -5.50 -3.02 20.28
N GLY A 196 -5.19 -2.27 19.22
CA GLY A 196 -6.13 -1.95 18.13
C GLY A 196 -6.04 -0.49 17.67
N TYR A 197 -6.84 -0.12 16.65
CA TYR A 197 -6.73 1.17 15.97
C TYR A 197 -6.98 2.42 16.83
N TYR A 198 -7.62 2.27 18.00
CA TYR A 198 -7.86 3.37 18.94
C TYR A 198 -6.79 3.50 20.02
N TYR A 199 -5.77 2.65 19.99
CA TYR A 199 -4.66 2.71 20.94
C TYR A 199 -3.88 4.02 20.79
N GLN A 200 -3.56 4.65 21.92
CA GLN A 200 -2.68 5.81 21.99
C GLN A 200 -1.34 5.35 22.56
N TYR A 201 -0.27 5.50 21.77
CA TYR A 201 1.09 5.17 22.20
C TYR A 201 1.55 6.10 23.32
N THR A 202 2.25 5.53 24.28
CA THR A 202 2.93 6.21 25.38
C THR A 202 4.39 6.47 25.03
N ASP A 203 5.08 7.32 25.79
CA ASP A 203 6.52 7.54 25.60
C ASP A 203 7.38 6.32 25.96
N GLU A 204 6.81 5.34 26.67
CA GLU A 204 7.48 4.08 27.06
C GLU A 204 7.42 3.01 25.97
N ASP A 205 6.47 3.11 25.02
CA ASP A 205 6.32 2.16 23.90
C ASP A 205 7.39 2.36 22.81
#